data_AF-V4WJ44-F1
#
_entry.id   AF-V4WJ44-F1
#
_cell.length_a   1.000
_cell.length_b   1.000
_cell.length_c   1.000
_cell.angle_alpha   90.00
_cell.angle_beta   90.00
_cell.angle_gamma   90.00
#
_symmetry.space_group_name_H-M   'P 1'
#
loop_
_entity.id
_entity.type
_entity.pdbx_description
1 polymer ?
#
loop_
_entity_poly.entity_id
_entity_poly.type
_entity_poly.pdbx_seq_one_letter_code
_entity_poly.pdbx_strand_id
1 'polypeptide(L)'
;MAFHRRLLHFRSSFNRRSFSPGAREGFNGSLRSYNATLTPEQTLLQIVKEVKQDGADNSVMDDEIAKIRQEFNAAKQSFLKIPEALKEMPKMNPEGIYVNKNLRLDNIQVYGFDYDYTLAHYSSNLQSLIYDLAKEHMVNEFRYPEVCISFKYDPNFPIRGLYYDKQKGCLLKLDFFGSIEPDGCYFGRRKLSRKEIAEIYGTRHIGRDQARGLVGLMDFFCFSEACLIADIVQYFVDAKLEFDASYIYEDVNRAIQHVHRRGLVHRGILSDPNRYLVKNGQVLQLVKMLREKGKKLFLLTNSPYYFVDGGMRFMLEDSTGYTDSWRELFDVVIAQANKPDFYTSDHPFRCYDTEKDTLAFTKVDAFIPNKIYYHGCLKSFLQITKWNGPEVIYFGDHLFSDLRGPSKAGWRTAAIIHELESEIRIQNDETYRFEQAKFHIIQELLGKLHATVANSQRTEACQLLLAELNEERQKARRMMKKMFNKSFGATFLTDTGQESAFAYHIHRYADVYTSKAENFLLYPPEAWLHVPFDIKIMPHHVKVPSSLFRNQ
;
A
#
# COMPACT_ATOMS: atom_id res chain seq x y z
N MET A 1 60.96 0.36 0.93
CA MET A 1 60.96 1.66 1.63
C MET A 1 59.70 1.72 2.49
N ALA A 2 59.90 1.69 3.80
CA ALA A 2 58.83 1.87 4.79
C ALA A 2 58.52 3.36 4.95
N PHE A 3 57.27 3.73 5.26
CA PHE A 3 56.97 4.74 6.27
C PHE A 3 55.51 4.66 6.75
N HIS A 4 55.38 4.61 8.08
CA HIS A 4 54.17 4.58 8.91
C HIS A 4 53.31 5.86 8.85
N ARG A 5 51.99 5.72 9.08
CA ARG A 5 51.12 6.70 9.79
C ARG A 5 49.99 5.93 10.50
N ARG A 6 50.12 5.65 11.80
CA ARG A 6 49.60 6.37 13.00
C ARG A 6 48.07 6.54 13.07
N LEU A 7 47.48 5.71 13.94
CA LEU A 7 46.18 5.83 14.61
C LEU A 7 46.14 7.04 15.55
N LEU A 8 45.00 7.74 15.63
CA LEU A 8 44.64 8.59 16.77
C LEU A 8 43.12 8.61 17.00
N HIS A 9 42.75 8.30 18.25
CA HIS A 9 41.44 8.46 18.89
C HIS A 9 41.11 9.94 19.10
N PHE A 10 39.84 10.33 18.93
CA PHE A 10 39.32 11.62 19.39
C PHE A 10 38.53 11.48 20.70
N ARG A 11 39.05 12.11 21.76
CA ARG A 11 38.31 12.54 22.95
C ARG A 11 37.88 13.99 22.77
N SER A 12 36.64 14.29 23.14
CA SER A 12 36.03 15.62 23.18
C SER A 12 36.56 16.47 24.33
N SER A 13 36.97 17.70 24.06
CA SER A 13 37.16 18.75 25.07
C SER A 13 36.22 19.93 24.80
N PHE A 14 35.59 20.38 25.89
CA PHE A 14 34.82 21.61 25.98
C PHE A 14 35.73 22.83 25.73
N ASN A 15 35.22 23.84 25.03
CA ASN A 15 35.47 25.23 25.44
C ASN A 15 34.43 26.23 24.90
N ARG A 16 33.94 27.04 25.84
CA ARG A 16 33.06 28.21 25.67
C ARG A 16 33.74 29.30 24.85
N ARG A 17 32.96 30.03 24.03
CA ARG A 17 33.20 31.46 23.77
C ARG A 17 31.91 32.27 23.82
N SER A 18 32.06 33.41 24.47
CA SER A 18 31.15 34.49 24.82
C SER A 18 30.84 35.43 23.65
N PHE A 19 29.63 36.02 23.65
CA PHE A 19 29.33 37.27 22.97
C PHE A 19 28.51 38.18 23.90
N SER A 20 28.94 39.45 23.98
CA SER A 20 28.30 40.54 24.73
C SER A 20 27.37 41.37 23.83
N PRO A 21 26.34 42.06 24.38
CA PRO A 21 25.28 42.74 23.62
C PRO A 21 25.43 44.27 23.59
N GLY A 22 24.78 44.91 22.61
CA GLY A 22 24.61 46.36 22.55
C GLY A 22 23.22 46.76 22.01
N ALA A 23 22.47 47.50 22.85
CA ALA A 23 21.55 48.64 22.59
C ALA A 23 20.49 48.55 21.45
N ARG A 24 19.25 49.06 21.55
CA ARG A 24 18.58 49.99 22.49
C ARG A 24 17.04 49.96 22.23
N GLU A 25 16.27 50.17 23.30
CA GLU A 25 15.02 50.96 23.48
C GLU A 25 13.73 50.77 22.66
N GLY A 26 12.59 50.73 23.39
CA GLY A 26 11.24 50.95 22.83
C GLY A 26 10.04 50.62 23.74
N PHE A 27 9.94 51.26 24.91
CA PHE A 27 8.74 51.57 25.73
C PHE A 27 7.56 50.57 25.85
N ASN A 28 7.36 50.04 27.07
CA ASN A 28 6.08 49.47 27.53
C ASN A 28 5.49 50.35 28.65
N GLY A 29 4.24 50.76 28.49
CA GLY A 29 3.49 51.62 29.40
C GLY A 29 3.00 50.87 30.65
N SER A 30 3.18 51.51 31.81
CA SER A 30 2.72 51.07 33.12
C SER A 30 1.21 51.24 33.26
N LEU A 31 0.49 50.14 33.52
CA LEU A 31 -0.84 50.17 34.12
C LEU A 31 -0.73 49.52 35.51
N ARG A 32 -0.85 50.37 36.53
CA ARG A 32 -0.88 50.03 37.95
C ARG A 32 -2.07 49.10 38.25
N SER A 33 -1.78 47.85 38.59
CA SER A 33 -2.69 46.98 39.33
C SER A 33 -2.49 47.21 40.82
N TYR A 34 -3.54 47.65 41.51
CA TYR A 34 -3.57 47.76 42.97
C TYR A 34 -3.56 46.34 43.57
N ASN A 35 -2.43 45.91 44.13
CA ASN A 35 -2.38 44.71 44.95
C ASN A 35 -2.93 45.04 46.34
N ALA A 36 -4.16 44.63 46.62
CA ALA A 36 -4.67 44.54 47.98
C ALA A 36 -3.90 43.42 48.70
N THR A 37 -3.19 43.77 49.77
CA THR A 37 -2.49 42.79 50.62
C THR A 37 -3.55 41.96 51.36
N LEU A 38 -3.75 40.71 50.94
CA LEU A 38 -4.58 39.75 51.66
C LEU A 38 -4.02 39.55 53.06
N THR A 39 -4.88 39.58 54.08
CA THR A 39 -4.46 39.28 55.46
C THR A 39 -4.05 37.80 55.57
N PRO A 40 -3.19 37.41 56.53
CA PRO A 40 -2.77 36.01 56.70
C PRO A 40 -3.94 35.01 56.78
N GLU A 41 -5.06 35.42 57.36
CA GLU A 41 -6.29 34.62 57.42
C GLU A 41 -6.98 34.44 56.06
N GLN A 42 -6.97 35.46 55.19
CA GLN A 42 -7.54 35.38 53.84
C GLN A 42 -6.70 34.49 52.92
N THR A 43 -5.37 34.52 53.06
CA THR A 43 -4.45 33.61 52.36
C THR A 43 -4.64 32.17 52.80
N LEU A 44 -4.82 31.92 54.11
CA LEU A 44 -5.15 30.59 54.65
C LEU A 44 -6.51 30.09 54.15
N LEU A 45 -7.53 30.95 54.11
CA LEU A 45 -8.84 30.60 53.56
C LEU A 45 -8.80 30.26 52.07
N GLN A 46 -7.92 30.93 51.30
CA GLN A 46 -7.74 30.66 49.87
C GLN A 46 -6.99 29.34 49.64
N ILE A 47 -5.93 29.06 50.41
CA ILE A 47 -5.22 27.77 50.38
C ILE A 47 -6.15 26.62 50.79
N VAL A 48 -6.97 26.80 51.84
CA VAL A 48 -7.95 25.78 52.27
C VAL A 48 -9.03 25.56 51.21
N LYS A 49 -9.44 26.60 50.47
CA LYS A 49 -10.37 26.47 49.34
C LYS A 49 -9.73 25.72 48.17
N GLU A 50 -8.49 26.05 47.81
CA GLU A 50 -7.75 25.36 46.75
C GLU A 50 -7.49 23.88 47.11
N VAL A 51 -7.10 23.56 48.34
CA VAL A 51 -6.90 22.18 48.80
C VAL A 51 -8.22 21.39 48.86
N LYS A 52 -9.34 22.02 49.25
CA LYS A 52 -10.67 21.39 49.21
C LYS A 52 -11.16 21.16 47.79
N GLN A 53 -10.85 22.07 46.87
CA GLN A 53 -11.21 21.97 45.46
C GLN A 53 -10.37 20.90 44.75
N ASP A 54 -9.06 20.84 45.00
CA ASP A 54 -8.18 19.74 44.57
C ASP A 54 -8.63 18.39 45.15
N GLY A 55 -9.05 18.33 46.41
CA GLY A 55 -9.57 17.11 47.03
C GLY A 55 -10.89 16.63 46.44
N ALA A 56 -11.80 17.56 46.11
CA ALA A 56 -13.08 17.25 45.46
C ALA A 56 -12.89 16.82 44.01
N ASP A 57 -12.04 17.52 43.24
CA ASP A 57 -11.72 17.18 41.85
C ASP A 57 -11.03 15.80 41.75
N ASN A 58 -10.16 15.46 42.71
CA ASN A 58 -9.57 14.12 42.81
C ASN A 58 -10.61 13.03 43.10
N SER A 59 -11.59 13.29 43.99
CA SER A 59 -12.65 12.32 44.29
C SER A 59 -13.56 12.03 43.09
N VAL A 60 -13.92 13.08 42.32
CA VAL A 60 -14.72 12.93 41.10
C VAL A 60 -13.94 12.19 40.01
N MET A 61 -12.65 12.49 39.85
CA MET A 61 -11.78 11.78 38.91
C MET A 61 -11.65 10.29 39.28
N ASP A 62 -11.47 9.95 40.55
CA ASP A 62 -11.36 8.57 41.01
C ASP A 62 -12.68 7.79 40.82
N ASP A 63 -13.84 8.44 41.01
CA ASP A 63 -15.15 7.87 40.71
C ASP A 63 -15.33 7.59 39.20
N GLU A 64 -14.89 8.50 38.33
CA GLU A 64 -14.89 8.29 36.88
C GLU A 64 -13.97 7.14 36.46
N ILE A 65 -12.76 7.06 37.04
CA ILE A 65 -11.82 5.95 36.79
C ILE A 65 -12.44 4.61 37.24
N ALA A 66 -13.11 4.58 38.40
CA ALA A 66 -13.81 3.40 38.90
C ALA A 66 -14.93 2.97 37.95
N LYS A 67 -15.68 3.92 37.39
CA LYS A 67 -16.71 3.65 36.37
C LYS A 67 -16.12 3.06 35.09
N ILE A 68 -15.03 3.62 34.57
CA ILE A 68 -14.34 3.06 33.38
C ILE A 68 -13.83 1.65 33.66
N ARG A 69 -13.31 1.38 34.87
CA ARG A 69 -12.89 0.04 35.27
C ARG A 69 -14.07 -0.94 35.34
N GLN A 70 -15.23 -0.51 35.82
CA GLN A 70 -16.44 -1.33 35.82
C GLN A 70 -16.89 -1.65 34.38
N GLU A 71 -16.91 -0.66 33.48
CA GLU A 71 -17.19 -0.86 32.05
C GLU A 71 -16.20 -1.85 31.43
N PHE A 72 -14.91 -1.72 31.73
CA PHE A 72 -13.87 -2.63 31.24
C PHE A 72 -14.06 -4.07 31.74
N ASN A 73 -14.38 -4.24 33.03
CA ASN A 73 -14.65 -5.57 33.60
C ASN A 73 -15.90 -6.21 33.00
N ALA A 74 -16.96 -5.43 32.76
CA ALA A 74 -18.15 -5.90 32.06
C ALA A 74 -17.84 -6.33 30.62
N ALA A 75 -17.03 -5.54 29.89
CA ALA A 75 -16.55 -5.89 28.57
C ALA A 75 -15.71 -7.19 28.57
N LYS A 76 -14.84 -7.39 29.56
CA LYS A 76 -14.08 -8.66 29.68
C LYS A 76 -14.99 -9.88 29.82
N GLN A 77 -16.13 -9.76 30.50
CA GLN A 77 -17.10 -10.86 30.58
C GLN A 77 -17.75 -11.15 29.22
N SER A 78 -18.01 -10.13 28.40
CA SER A 78 -18.52 -10.33 27.04
C SER A 78 -17.46 -10.92 26.09
N PHE A 79 -16.17 -10.85 26.43
CA PHE A 79 -15.09 -11.44 25.64
C PHE A 79 -14.94 -12.97 25.81
N LEU A 80 -15.76 -13.60 26.64
CA LEU A 80 -15.71 -15.05 26.87
C LEU A 80 -16.33 -15.86 25.72
N LYS A 81 -17.24 -15.27 24.94
CA LYS A 81 -17.89 -15.90 23.78
C LYS A 81 -18.10 -14.87 22.68
N ILE A 82 -18.12 -15.31 21.42
CA ILE A 82 -18.46 -14.46 20.28
C ILE A 82 -19.96 -14.14 20.36
N PRO A 83 -20.39 -12.87 20.48
CA PRO A 83 -21.81 -12.52 20.53
C PRO A 83 -22.53 -12.87 19.23
N GLU A 84 -23.79 -13.34 19.31
CA GLU A 84 -24.62 -13.62 18.13
C GLU A 84 -24.78 -12.39 17.22
N ALA A 85 -24.84 -11.19 17.80
CA ALA A 85 -24.87 -9.94 17.05
C ALA A 85 -23.69 -9.79 16.06
N LEU A 86 -22.50 -10.31 16.37
CA LEU A 86 -21.35 -10.29 15.44
C LEU A 86 -21.56 -11.24 14.25
N LYS A 87 -22.30 -12.34 14.44
CA LYS A 87 -22.61 -13.28 13.36
C LYS A 87 -23.65 -12.70 12.40
N GLU A 88 -24.59 -11.93 12.94
CA GLU A 88 -25.63 -11.24 12.15
C GLU A 88 -25.10 -10.01 11.39
N MET A 89 -23.95 -9.45 11.78
CA MET A 89 -23.37 -8.31 11.08
C MET A 89 -23.06 -8.69 9.60
N PRO A 90 -23.44 -7.86 8.62
CA PRO A 90 -23.16 -8.10 7.20
C PRO A 90 -21.68 -8.34 6.93
N LYS A 91 -21.38 -9.29 6.04
CA LYS A 91 -20.04 -9.56 5.53
C LYS A 91 -19.78 -8.74 4.26
N MET A 92 -18.53 -8.36 4.06
CA MET A 92 -18.12 -7.67 2.83
C MET A 92 -18.01 -8.68 1.68
N ASN A 93 -18.40 -8.30 0.45
CA ASN A 93 -18.31 -9.19 -0.71
C ASN A 93 -16.86 -9.26 -1.24
N PRO A 94 -16.16 -10.41 -1.19
CA PRO A 94 -14.80 -10.55 -1.73
C PRO A 94 -14.70 -10.19 -3.22
N GLU A 95 -15.75 -10.43 -4.01
CA GLU A 95 -15.82 -10.18 -5.46
C GLU A 95 -16.45 -8.81 -5.78
N GLY A 96 -16.62 -7.94 -4.77
CA GLY A 96 -17.25 -6.64 -4.94
C GLY A 96 -16.36 -5.62 -5.65
N ILE A 97 -17.00 -4.67 -6.36
CA ILE A 97 -16.36 -3.45 -6.84
C ILE A 97 -16.48 -2.37 -5.77
N TYR A 98 -15.34 -1.89 -5.28
CA TYR A 98 -15.25 -0.87 -4.25
C TYR A 98 -14.99 0.51 -4.86
N VAL A 99 -15.71 1.52 -4.37
CA VAL A 99 -15.85 2.80 -5.08
C VAL A 99 -15.20 3.94 -4.31
N ASN A 100 -14.21 4.57 -4.93
CA ASN A 100 -13.55 5.78 -4.43
C ASN A 100 -14.16 7.06 -4.99
N LYS A 101 -14.66 7.01 -6.23
CA LYS A 101 -15.40 8.08 -6.92
C LYS A 101 -16.56 7.48 -7.71
N ASN A 102 -17.72 8.13 -7.67
CA ASN A 102 -18.93 7.65 -8.34
C ASN A 102 -18.66 7.32 -9.81
N LEU A 103 -19.02 6.10 -10.24
CA LEU A 103 -18.79 5.61 -11.60
C LEU A 103 -20.12 5.16 -12.20
N ARG A 104 -20.45 5.76 -13.34
CA ARG A 104 -21.62 5.42 -14.15
C ARG A 104 -21.14 4.63 -15.35
N LEU A 105 -21.43 3.33 -15.39
CA LEU A 105 -20.92 2.44 -16.45
C LEU A 105 -21.58 2.70 -17.80
N ASP A 106 -22.81 3.22 -17.81
CA ASP A 106 -23.52 3.65 -19.02
C ASP A 106 -22.80 4.78 -19.77
N ASN A 107 -22.15 5.69 -19.03
CA ASN A 107 -21.36 6.80 -19.59
C ASN A 107 -20.03 6.36 -20.21
N ILE A 108 -19.50 5.19 -19.84
CA ILE A 108 -18.23 4.69 -20.37
C ILE A 108 -18.45 4.12 -21.76
N GLN A 109 -17.75 4.64 -22.77
CA GLN A 109 -17.81 4.12 -24.14
C GLN A 109 -16.57 3.33 -24.53
N VAL A 110 -15.46 3.52 -23.80
CA VAL A 110 -14.16 2.93 -24.13
C VAL A 110 -13.56 2.24 -22.91
N TYR A 111 -13.14 0.98 -23.07
CA TYR A 111 -12.48 0.20 -22.03
C TYR A 111 -11.06 -0.17 -22.48
N GLY A 112 -10.08 0.29 -21.70
CA GLY A 112 -8.68 -0.05 -21.88
C GLY A 112 -8.20 -1.01 -20.81
N PHE A 113 -7.30 -1.91 -21.19
CA PHE A 113 -6.74 -2.90 -20.26
C PHE A 113 -5.22 -2.93 -20.38
N ASP A 114 -4.54 -3.03 -19.24
CA ASP A 114 -3.23 -3.65 -19.21
C ASP A 114 -3.35 -5.18 -19.43
N TYR A 115 -2.24 -5.81 -19.78
CA TYR A 115 -2.17 -7.25 -19.97
C TYR A 115 -1.79 -7.98 -18.67
N ASP A 116 -0.55 -7.78 -18.20
CA ASP A 116 0.03 -8.51 -17.08
C ASP A 116 -0.71 -8.22 -15.77
N TYR A 117 -1.06 -9.25 -15.01
CA TYR A 117 -1.83 -9.16 -13.76
C TYR A 117 -3.18 -8.41 -13.87
N THR A 118 -3.64 -8.09 -15.08
CA THR A 118 -4.93 -7.43 -15.32
C THR A 118 -5.84 -8.35 -16.12
N LEU A 119 -5.47 -8.67 -17.37
CA LEU A 119 -6.13 -9.70 -18.18
C LEU A 119 -5.48 -11.06 -17.96
N ALA A 120 -4.15 -11.12 -17.93
CA ALA A 120 -3.39 -12.33 -17.68
C ALA A 120 -3.15 -12.51 -16.18
N HIS A 121 -3.64 -13.63 -15.64
CA HIS A 121 -3.45 -13.97 -14.24
C HIS A 121 -2.36 -15.03 -14.13
N TYR A 122 -1.46 -14.85 -13.17
CA TYR A 122 -0.30 -15.72 -13.00
C TYR A 122 -0.45 -16.55 -11.73
N SER A 123 0.07 -17.78 -11.78
CA SER A 123 0.16 -18.62 -10.59
C SER A 123 1.28 -18.14 -9.65
N SER A 124 1.29 -18.65 -8.42
CA SER A 124 2.34 -18.39 -7.45
C SER A 124 3.73 -18.85 -7.90
N ASN A 125 3.84 -19.70 -8.94
CA ASN A 125 5.12 -20.16 -9.47
C ASN A 125 5.90 -19.07 -10.20
N LEU A 126 5.25 -18.02 -10.69
CA LEU A 126 5.91 -16.96 -11.45
C LEU A 126 7.01 -16.27 -10.64
N GLN A 127 6.74 -15.97 -9.38
CA GLN A 127 7.70 -15.29 -8.51
C GLN A 127 8.93 -16.16 -8.26
N SER A 128 8.75 -17.48 -8.08
CA SER A 128 9.87 -18.42 -7.98
C SER A 128 10.73 -18.44 -9.25
N LEU A 129 10.12 -18.42 -10.44
CA LEU A 129 10.85 -18.36 -11.71
C LEU A 129 11.69 -17.08 -11.83
N ILE A 130 11.10 -15.91 -11.54
CA ILE A 130 11.81 -14.63 -11.59
C ILE A 130 12.96 -14.62 -10.58
N TYR A 131 12.70 -15.11 -9.36
CA TYR A 131 13.68 -15.19 -8.29
C TYR A 131 14.87 -16.08 -8.66
N ASP A 132 14.61 -17.28 -9.15
CA ASP A 132 15.66 -18.25 -9.50
C ASP A 132 16.51 -17.75 -10.67
N LEU A 133 15.90 -17.22 -11.73
CA LEU A 133 16.63 -16.64 -12.86
C LEU A 133 17.50 -15.45 -12.45
N ALA A 134 16.99 -14.56 -11.58
CA ALA A 134 17.75 -13.40 -11.12
C ALA A 134 18.92 -13.80 -10.21
N LYS A 135 18.67 -14.71 -9.26
CA LYS A 135 19.67 -15.29 -8.37
C LYS A 135 20.79 -15.99 -9.16
N GLU A 136 20.44 -16.80 -10.15
CA GLU A 136 21.40 -17.45 -11.06
C GLU A 136 22.27 -16.40 -11.78
N HIS A 137 21.66 -15.34 -12.30
CA HIS A 137 22.40 -14.26 -12.95
C HIS A 137 23.38 -13.57 -11.99
N MET A 138 22.96 -13.30 -10.75
CA MET A 138 23.83 -12.67 -9.75
C MET A 138 25.06 -13.53 -9.41
N VAL A 139 24.86 -14.85 -9.23
CA VAL A 139 25.97 -15.77 -8.93
C VAL A 139 26.91 -15.90 -10.14
N ASN A 140 26.36 -16.14 -11.33
CA ASN A 140 27.15 -16.45 -12.51
C ASN A 140 27.86 -15.24 -13.11
N GLU A 141 27.18 -14.09 -13.20
CA GLU A 141 27.69 -12.90 -13.89
C GLU A 141 28.28 -11.88 -12.91
N PHE A 142 27.63 -11.64 -11.77
CA PHE A 142 28.10 -10.66 -10.78
C PHE A 142 29.01 -11.28 -9.71
N ARG A 143 29.25 -12.59 -9.78
CA ARG A 143 30.16 -13.34 -8.88
C ARG A 143 29.78 -13.24 -7.42
N TYR A 144 28.49 -13.16 -7.12
CA TYR A 144 28.00 -13.36 -5.76
C TYR A 144 28.36 -14.76 -5.27
N PRO A 145 28.55 -14.97 -3.95
CA PRO A 145 28.98 -16.26 -3.40
C PRO A 145 28.09 -17.43 -3.84
N GLU A 146 28.71 -18.57 -4.20
CA GLU A 146 28.00 -19.73 -4.76
C GLU A 146 26.87 -20.24 -3.86
N VAL A 147 27.00 -20.09 -2.54
CA VAL A 147 25.95 -20.45 -1.58
C VAL A 147 24.60 -19.78 -1.86
N CYS A 148 24.60 -18.58 -2.47
CA CYS A 148 23.38 -17.88 -2.86
C CYS A 148 22.52 -18.69 -3.84
N ILE A 149 23.09 -19.63 -4.62
CA ILE A 149 22.32 -20.48 -5.54
C ILE A 149 21.29 -21.35 -4.81
N SER A 150 21.56 -21.68 -3.54
CA SER A 150 20.70 -22.52 -2.71
C SER A 150 19.48 -21.77 -2.14
N PHE A 151 19.46 -20.44 -2.24
CA PHE A 151 18.33 -19.64 -1.75
C PHE A 151 17.06 -19.96 -2.52
N LYS A 152 15.93 -19.90 -1.83
CA LYS A 152 14.60 -20.17 -2.38
C LYS A 152 13.68 -19.00 -2.11
N TYR A 153 12.83 -18.69 -3.08
CA TYR A 153 11.80 -17.69 -2.92
C TYR A 153 10.86 -18.07 -1.76
N ASP A 154 10.59 -17.09 -0.87
CA ASP A 154 9.63 -17.22 0.22
C ASP A 154 8.38 -16.37 -0.07
N PRO A 155 7.25 -17.00 -0.45
CA PRO A 155 6.01 -16.28 -0.75
C PRO A 155 5.36 -15.64 0.48
N ASN A 156 5.78 -16.01 1.70
CA ASN A 156 5.19 -15.50 2.94
C ASN A 156 5.93 -14.29 3.50
N PHE A 157 6.96 -13.79 2.82
CA PHE A 157 7.74 -12.67 3.30
C PHE A 157 7.26 -11.32 2.80
N PRO A 158 7.34 -10.96 1.51
CA PRO A 158 6.92 -9.64 1.06
C PRO A 158 5.40 -9.53 1.00
N ILE A 159 4.91 -8.30 1.11
CA ILE A 159 3.56 -7.89 0.72
C ILE A 159 3.69 -6.73 -0.26
N ARG A 160 2.60 -6.42 -0.98
CA ARG A 160 2.56 -5.26 -1.87
C ARG A 160 2.54 -3.95 -1.07
N GLY A 161 3.18 -2.92 -1.62
CA GLY A 161 3.17 -1.59 -1.02
C GLY A 161 4.29 -1.28 -0.03
N LEU A 162 5.29 -2.15 0.06
CA LEU A 162 6.50 -1.89 0.85
C LEU A 162 7.40 -0.85 0.18
N TYR A 163 8.30 -0.28 0.96
CA TYR A 163 9.34 0.64 0.50
C TYR A 163 10.71 0.12 0.88
N TYR A 164 11.66 0.14 -0.04
CA TYR A 164 13.05 -0.16 0.26
C TYR A 164 13.86 1.13 0.36
N ASP A 165 14.54 1.35 1.49
CA ASP A 165 15.52 2.41 1.66
C ASP A 165 16.88 1.92 1.16
N LYS A 166 17.28 2.37 -0.03
CA LYS A 166 18.55 1.97 -0.66
C LYS A 166 19.78 2.42 0.12
N GLN A 167 19.68 3.52 0.87
CA GLN A 167 20.80 4.05 1.63
C GLN A 167 20.96 3.33 2.97
N LYS A 168 19.85 2.93 3.59
CA LYS A 168 19.84 2.26 4.90
C LYS A 168 19.70 0.75 4.84
N GLY A 169 19.42 0.18 3.67
CA GLY A 169 19.23 -1.25 3.46
C GLY A 169 18.00 -1.83 4.15
N CYS A 170 16.99 -0.99 4.42
CA CYS A 170 15.82 -1.38 5.19
C CYS A 170 14.59 -1.53 4.31
N LEU A 171 13.83 -2.60 4.52
CA LEU A 171 12.50 -2.80 3.96
C LEU A 171 11.45 -2.30 4.96
N LEU A 172 10.59 -1.39 4.51
CA LEU A 172 9.69 -0.58 5.32
C LEU A 172 8.24 -0.76 4.89
N LYS A 173 7.36 -0.99 5.85
CA LYS A 173 5.93 -0.74 5.71
C LYS A 173 5.61 0.63 6.30
N LEU A 174 4.94 1.47 5.53
CA LEU A 174 4.57 2.83 5.91
C LEU A 174 3.05 2.96 6.06
N ASP A 175 2.60 3.75 7.02
CA ASP A 175 1.23 4.26 7.05
C ASP A 175 1.03 5.39 6.04
N PHE A 176 -0.22 5.84 5.87
CA PHE A 176 -0.55 6.90 4.92
C PHE A 176 0.08 8.26 5.24
N PHE A 177 0.53 8.49 6.47
CA PHE A 177 1.26 9.69 6.88
C PHE A 177 2.77 9.58 6.62
N GLY A 178 3.24 8.46 6.07
CA GLY A 178 4.66 8.20 5.85
C GLY A 178 5.41 7.81 7.12
N SER A 179 4.72 7.28 8.13
CA SER A 179 5.37 6.78 9.34
C SER A 179 5.68 5.28 9.23
N ILE A 180 6.89 4.90 9.62
CA ILE A 180 7.35 3.51 9.68
C ILE A 180 6.49 2.73 10.67
N GLU A 181 5.96 1.60 10.22
CA GLU A 181 5.24 0.66 11.08
C GLU A 181 6.22 -0.03 12.05
N PRO A 182 5.96 -0.05 13.38
CA PRO A 182 6.95 -0.52 14.36
C PRO A 182 7.39 -1.96 14.17
N ASP A 183 6.48 -2.82 13.69
CA ASP A 183 6.74 -4.23 13.41
C ASP A 183 6.85 -4.51 11.90
N GLY A 184 7.01 -3.47 11.08
CA GLY A 184 7.08 -3.54 9.62
C GLY A 184 8.39 -3.00 9.06
N CYS A 185 9.48 -3.00 9.85
CA CYS A 185 10.81 -2.56 9.43
C CYS A 185 11.81 -3.72 9.54
N TYR A 186 12.49 -4.04 8.44
CA TYR A 186 13.38 -5.20 8.33
C TYR A 186 14.73 -4.79 7.73
N PHE A 187 15.81 -5.35 8.27
CA PHE A 187 17.15 -5.29 7.69
C PHE A 187 17.56 -6.72 7.33
N GLY A 188 17.65 -7.02 6.03
CA GLY A 188 17.63 -8.39 5.54
C GLY A 188 16.32 -9.09 5.93
N ARG A 189 16.42 -10.27 6.56
CA ARG A 189 15.26 -11.02 7.07
C ARG A 189 14.96 -10.71 8.53
N ARG A 190 15.81 -9.93 9.20
CA ARG A 190 15.68 -9.60 10.62
C ARG A 190 14.80 -8.36 10.81
N LYS A 191 13.72 -8.54 11.57
CA LYS A 191 12.88 -7.42 12.03
C LYS A 191 13.67 -6.52 12.97
N LEU A 192 13.60 -5.21 12.74
CA LEU A 192 14.22 -4.21 13.61
C LEU A 192 13.32 -3.87 14.80
N SER A 193 13.94 -3.62 15.95
CA SER A 193 13.26 -3.10 17.14
C SER A 193 12.97 -1.59 17.00
N ARG A 194 12.06 -1.08 17.83
CA ARG A 194 11.77 0.37 17.89
C ARG A 194 13.01 1.20 18.20
N LYS A 195 13.93 0.66 19.00
CA LYS A 195 15.18 1.33 19.35
C LYS A 195 16.10 1.44 18.14
N GLU A 196 16.30 0.34 17.40
CA GLU A 196 17.09 0.34 16.16
C GLU A 196 16.49 1.28 15.10
N ILE A 197 15.16 1.30 14.95
CA ILE A 197 14.48 2.23 14.04
C ILE A 197 14.79 3.69 14.44
N ALA A 198 14.71 4.01 15.73
CA ALA A 198 15.04 5.36 16.22
C ALA A 198 16.53 5.70 16.04
N GLU A 199 17.44 4.74 16.16
CA GLU A 199 18.87 4.94 15.91
C GLU A 199 19.17 5.19 14.43
N ILE A 200 18.46 4.50 13.51
CA ILE A 200 18.68 4.64 12.05
C ILE A 200 18.00 5.88 11.48
N TYR A 201 16.77 6.17 11.90
CA TYR A 201 15.91 7.21 11.31
C TYR A 201 15.69 8.43 12.22
N GLY A 202 16.06 8.37 13.50
CA GLY A 202 15.79 9.41 14.51
C GLY A 202 14.33 9.45 14.98
N THR A 203 13.39 9.32 14.05
CA THR A 203 11.95 9.22 14.29
C THR A 203 11.35 8.18 13.34
N ARG A 204 10.10 7.79 13.61
CA ARG A 204 9.34 6.92 12.70
C ARG A 204 8.85 7.64 11.46
N HIS A 205 8.74 8.97 11.49
CA HIS A 205 8.23 9.71 10.34
C HIS A 205 9.31 9.86 9.26
N ILE A 206 9.03 9.41 8.04
CA ILE A 206 9.89 9.61 6.89
C ILE A 206 9.63 11.01 6.31
N GLY A 207 10.61 11.89 6.42
CA GLY A 207 10.54 13.22 5.84
C GLY A 207 10.54 13.21 4.31
N ARG A 208 10.14 14.34 3.69
CA ARG A 208 10.02 14.47 2.23
C ARG A 208 11.30 14.13 1.48
N ASP A 209 12.46 14.56 1.97
CA ASP A 209 13.74 14.30 1.30
C ASP A 209 14.18 12.84 1.44
N GLN A 210 13.94 12.22 2.61
CA GLN A 210 14.17 10.79 2.81
C GLN A 210 13.26 9.95 1.90
N ALA A 211 11.98 10.35 1.77
CA ALA A 211 11.02 9.66 0.91
C ALA A 211 11.45 9.62 -0.57
N ARG A 212 12.27 10.56 -1.04
CA ARG A 212 12.82 10.54 -2.42
C ARG A 212 13.85 9.43 -2.63
N GLY A 213 14.52 8.98 -1.57
CA GLY A 213 15.47 7.88 -1.60
C GLY A 213 14.81 6.50 -1.55
N LEU A 214 13.53 6.43 -1.19
CA LEU A 214 12.79 5.18 -1.08
C LEU A 214 12.33 4.66 -2.44
N VAL A 215 12.41 3.35 -2.61
CA VAL A 215 11.87 2.63 -3.76
C VAL A 215 10.57 1.98 -3.36
N GLY A 216 9.47 2.38 -4.01
CA GLY A 216 8.16 1.77 -3.77
C GLY A 216 8.01 0.45 -4.53
N LEU A 217 7.72 -0.62 -3.80
CA LEU A 217 7.48 -1.98 -4.31
C LEU A 217 5.98 -2.18 -4.47
N MET A 218 5.45 -1.80 -5.64
CA MET A 218 4.02 -1.51 -5.83
C MET A 218 3.31 -2.48 -6.76
N ASP A 219 3.97 -3.52 -7.23
CA ASP A 219 3.39 -4.59 -8.05
C ASP A 219 3.87 -5.97 -7.55
N PHE A 220 3.35 -7.02 -8.17
CA PHE A 220 3.77 -8.39 -7.84
C PHE A 220 5.18 -8.72 -8.35
N PHE A 221 5.66 -8.12 -9.43
CA PHE A 221 7.00 -8.38 -9.96
C PHE A 221 8.11 -7.97 -8.97
N CYS A 222 7.85 -6.98 -8.12
CA CYS A 222 8.74 -6.59 -7.04
C CYS A 222 8.85 -7.60 -5.89
N PHE A 223 8.03 -8.65 -5.81
CA PHE A 223 8.07 -9.58 -4.67
C PHE A 223 9.36 -10.41 -4.68
N SER A 224 9.76 -10.93 -5.85
CA SER A 224 11.04 -11.63 -6.00
C SER A 224 12.23 -10.72 -5.74
N GLU A 225 12.18 -9.46 -6.18
CA GLU A 225 13.21 -8.44 -5.91
C GLU A 225 13.36 -8.20 -4.39
N ALA A 226 12.25 -7.93 -3.69
CA ALA A 226 12.25 -7.67 -2.25
C ALA A 226 12.77 -8.87 -1.45
N CYS A 227 12.36 -10.08 -1.83
CA CYS A 227 12.80 -11.33 -1.24
C CYS A 227 14.31 -11.53 -1.44
N LEU A 228 14.81 -11.34 -2.66
CA LEU A 228 16.21 -11.57 -3.02
C LEU A 228 17.14 -10.56 -2.35
N ILE A 229 16.75 -9.28 -2.30
CA ILE A 229 17.46 -8.26 -1.52
C ILE A 229 17.55 -8.69 -0.05
N ALA A 230 16.43 -9.11 0.54
CA ALA A 230 16.39 -9.50 1.95
C ALA A 230 17.28 -10.72 2.24
N ASP A 231 17.30 -11.73 1.35
CA ASP A 231 18.15 -12.92 1.49
C ASP A 231 19.63 -12.62 1.37
N ILE A 232 20.02 -11.80 0.39
CA ILE A 232 21.41 -11.41 0.18
C ILE A 232 21.93 -10.58 1.35
N VAL A 233 21.16 -9.57 1.77
CA VAL A 233 21.51 -8.74 2.94
C VAL A 233 21.62 -9.61 4.19
N GLN A 234 20.69 -10.54 4.40
CA GLN A 234 20.73 -11.45 5.55
C GLN A 234 22.00 -12.31 5.54
N TYR A 235 22.32 -12.90 4.40
CA TYR A 235 23.53 -13.71 4.25
C TYR A 235 24.80 -12.91 4.53
N PHE A 236 24.91 -11.68 4.01
CA PHE A 236 26.07 -10.84 4.24
C PHE A 236 26.23 -10.46 5.72
N VAL A 237 25.12 -10.19 6.41
CA VAL A 237 25.11 -9.97 7.86
C VAL A 237 25.60 -11.21 8.62
N ASP A 238 25.06 -12.38 8.31
CA ASP A 238 25.38 -13.63 9.02
C ASP A 238 26.84 -14.06 8.76
N ALA A 239 27.32 -13.85 7.54
CA ALA A 239 28.71 -14.09 7.14
C ALA A 239 29.67 -12.98 7.60
N LYS A 240 29.18 -11.90 8.23
CA LYS A 240 29.96 -10.73 8.67
C LYS A 240 30.78 -10.09 7.54
N LEU A 241 30.19 -10.04 6.35
CA LEU A 241 30.77 -9.36 5.20
C LEU A 241 30.46 -7.86 5.28
N GLU A 242 31.42 -7.03 4.89
CA GLU A 242 31.17 -5.60 4.69
C GLU A 242 30.50 -5.39 3.33
N PHE A 243 29.48 -4.53 3.29
CA PHE A 243 28.75 -4.22 2.06
C PHE A 243 28.08 -2.86 2.11
N ASP A 244 27.75 -2.35 0.93
CA ASP A 244 26.88 -1.20 0.76
C ASP A 244 25.50 -1.69 0.29
N ALA A 245 24.46 -1.32 1.03
CA ALA A 245 23.09 -1.73 0.71
C ALA A 245 22.60 -1.16 -0.64
N SER A 246 23.12 -0.01 -1.05
CA SER A 246 22.76 0.62 -2.32
C SER A 246 23.26 -0.21 -3.50
N TYR A 247 24.50 -0.73 -3.43
CA TYR A 247 25.04 -1.61 -4.47
C TYR A 247 24.34 -2.97 -4.51
N ILE A 248 23.96 -3.54 -3.36
CA ILE A 248 23.14 -4.77 -3.35
C ILE A 248 21.82 -4.53 -4.09
N TYR A 249 21.13 -3.43 -3.78
CA TYR A 249 19.90 -3.08 -4.47
C TYR A 249 20.13 -2.91 -5.97
N GLU A 250 21.18 -2.19 -6.38
CA GLU A 250 21.49 -1.97 -7.78
C GLU A 250 21.79 -3.28 -8.51
N ASP A 251 22.53 -4.20 -7.89
CA ASP A 251 22.82 -5.52 -8.46
C ASP A 251 21.56 -6.37 -8.61
N VAL A 252 20.74 -6.47 -7.56
CA VAL A 252 19.48 -7.22 -7.64
C VAL A 252 18.57 -6.61 -8.70
N ASN A 253 18.42 -5.28 -8.71
CA ASN A 253 17.60 -4.61 -9.70
C ASN A 253 18.12 -4.85 -11.12
N ARG A 254 19.45 -4.80 -11.34
CA ARG A 254 20.06 -5.14 -12.63
C ARG A 254 19.79 -6.58 -13.05
N ALA A 255 19.85 -7.54 -12.12
CA ALA A 255 19.53 -8.94 -12.40
C ALA A 255 18.06 -9.14 -12.78
N ILE A 256 17.13 -8.56 -12.02
CA ILE A 256 15.68 -8.58 -12.32
C ILE A 256 15.42 -7.94 -13.69
N GLN A 257 15.98 -6.75 -13.95
CA GLN A 257 15.84 -6.07 -15.23
C GLN A 257 16.44 -6.87 -16.38
N HIS A 258 17.57 -7.55 -16.19
CA HIS A 258 18.16 -8.45 -17.19
C HIS A 258 17.17 -9.56 -17.56
N VAL A 259 16.61 -10.23 -16.54
CA VAL A 259 15.69 -11.35 -16.67
C VAL A 259 14.42 -10.96 -17.43
N HIS A 260 13.86 -9.76 -17.17
CA HIS A 260 12.72 -9.23 -17.92
C HIS A 260 13.10 -8.75 -19.33
N ARG A 261 14.15 -7.93 -19.49
CA ARG A 261 14.51 -7.32 -20.78
C ARG A 261 15.04 -8.32 -21.81
N ARG A 262 15.69 -9.41 -21.36
CA ARG A 262 16.13 -10.52 -22.24
C ARG A 262 15.01 -11.52 -22.54
N GLY A 263 13.79 -11.27 -22.04
CA GLY A 263 12.62 -12.13 -22.26
C GLY A 263 12.80 -13.54 -21.69
N LEU A 264 13.62 -13.72 -20.65
CA LEU A 264 13.85 -15.03 -20.03
C LEU A 264 12.58 -15.49 -19.31
N VAL A 265 11.94 -14.59 -18.55
CA VAL A 265 10.65 -14.86 -17.90
C VAL A 265 9.58 -15.23 -18.91
N HIS A 266 9.44 -14.42 -19.98
CA HIS A 266 8.44 -14.67 -21.02
C HIS A 266 8.63 -16.05 -21.67
N ARG A 267 9.88 -16.40 -22.01
CA ARG A 267 10.19 -17.72 -22.58
C ARG A 267 9.93 -18.86 -21.60
N GLY A 268 10.30 -18.68 -20.33
CA GLY A 268 10.01 -19.65 -19.27
C GLY A 268 8.51 -19.89 -19.12
N ILE A 269 7.70 -18.83 -19.05
CA ILE A 269 6.24 -18.90 -18.99
C ILE A 269 5.68 -19.64 -20.21
N LEU A 270 6.08 -19.24 -21.43
CA LEU A 270 5.54 -19.83 -22.65
C LEU A 270 6.01 -21.26 -22.91
N SER A 271 7.11 -21.71 -22.28
CA SER A 271 7.55 -23.11 -22.36
C SER A 271 6.72 -24.06 -21.50
N ASP A 272 6.04 -23.55 -20.46
CA ASP A 272 5.12 -24.31 -19.60
C ASP A 272 3.96 -23.41 -19.12
N PRO A 273 3.07 -22.99 -20.03
CA PRO A 273 2.04 -22.00 -19.71
C PRO A 273 1.05 -22.51 -18.65
N ASN A 274 0.76 -23.82 -18.61
CA ASN A 274 -0.11 -24.41 -17.60
C ASN A 274 0.39 -24.20 -16.16
N ARG A 275 1.71 -24.15 -15.97
CA ARG A 275 2.30 -23.94 -14.65
C ARG A 275 2.24 -22.49 -14.20
N TYR A 276 2.32 -21.54 -15.13
CA TYR A 276 2.53 -20.12 -14.82
C TYR A 276 1.32 -19.23 -15.09
N LEU A 277 0.48 -19.56 -16.06
CA LEU A 277 -0.73 -18.82 -16.42
C LEU A 277 -1.97 -19.52 -15.86
N VAL A 278 -2.89 -18.74 -15.31
CA VAL A 278 -4.19 -19.22 -14.85
C VAL A 278 -5.20 -19.05 -15.98
N LYS A 279 -5.73 -20.16 -16.50
CA LYS A 279 -6.84 -20.10 -17.47
C LYS A 279 -8.07 -19.50 -16.81
N ASN A 280 -8.64 -18.47 -17.43
CA ASN A 280 -9.81 -17.76 -16.92
C ASN A 280 -10.77 -17.40 -18.06
N GLY A 281 -11.78 -18.24 -18.28
CA GLY A 281 -12.79 -18.03 -19.32
C GLY A 281 -13.67 -16.79 -19.08
N GLN A 282 -13.74 -16.28 -17.85
CA GLN A 282 -14.58 -15.12 -17.53
C GLN A 282 -13.98 -13.81 -18.09
N VAL A 283 -12.66 -13.71 -18.21
CA VAL A 283 -12.01 -12.56 -18.86
C VAL A 283 -12.48 -12.42 -20.31
N LEU A 284 -12.55 -13.54 -21.04
CA LEU A 284 -13.09 -13.55 -22.40
C LEU A 284 -14.56 -13.12 -22.42
N GLN A 285 -15.36 -13.64 -21.48
CA GLN A 285 -16.77 -13.30 -21.38
C GLN A 285 -16.98 -11.80 -21.15
N LEU A 286 -16.18 -11.17 -20.28
CA LEU A 286 -16.20 -9.73 -20.06
C LEU A 286 -15.91 -8.95 -21.33
N VAL A 287 -14.81 -9.27 -22.02
CA VAL A 287 -14.39 -8.58 -23.25
C VAL A 287 -15.45 -8.73 -24.35
N LYS A 288 -16.02 -9.93 -24.52
CA LYS A 288 -17.12 -10.18 -25.48
C LYS A 288 -18.36 -9.37 -25.15
N MET A 289 -18.82 -9.43 -23.90
CA MET A 289 -20.00 -8.70 -23.44
C MET A 289 -19.84 -7.19 -23.72
N LEU A 290 -18.68 -6.60 -23.42
CA LEU A 290 -18.44 -5.18 -23.68
C LEU A 290 -18.53 -4.86 -25.19
N ARG A 291 -17.94 -5.71 -26.03
CA ARG A 291 -18.01 -5.56 -27.49
C ARG A 291 -19.43 -5.71 -28.04
N GLU A 292 -20.18 -6.70 -27.59
CA GLU A 292 -21.59 -6.92 -27.96
C GLU A 292 -22.47 -5.73 -27.56
N LYS A 293 -22.11 -5.04 -26.47
CA LYS A 293 -22.73 -3.78 -26.03
C LYS A 293 -22.24 -2.54 -26.79
N GLY A 294 -21.47 -2.71 -27.86
CA GLY A 294 -20.98 -1.63 -28.72
C GLY A 294 -19.86 -0.80 -28.12
N LYS A 295 -19.21 -1.26 -27.03
CA LYS A 295 -18.09 -0.55 -26.41
C LYS A 295 -16.81 -0.75 -27.22
N LYS A 296 -15.95 0.27 -27.21
CA LYS A 296 -14.63 0.26 -27.84
C LYS A 296 -13.59 -0.27 -26.87
N LEU A 297 -12.72 -1.17 -27.34
CA LEU A 297 -11.77 -1.86 -26.49
C LEU A 297 -10.33 -1.60 -26.96
N PHE A 298 -9.40 -1.39 -26.03
CA PHE A 298 -7.98 -1.36 -26.36
C PHE A 298 -7.12 -2.09 -25.33
N LEU A 299 -6.03 -2.68 -25.81
CA LEU A 299 -4.97 -3.25 -24.98
C LEU A 299 -3.75 -2.32 -25.00
N LEU A 300 -3.20 -2.01 -23.83
CA LEU A 300 -2.02 -1.16 -23.68
C LEU A 300 -1.05 -1.78 -22.68
N THR A 301 -0.01 -2.46 -23.16
CA THR A 301 0.93 -3.21 -22.32
C THR A 301 2.39 -2.87 -22.58
N ASN A 302 3.23 -3.01 -21.54
CA ASN A 302 4.68 -2.93 -21.67
C ASN A 302 5.30 -4.23 -22.22
N SER A 303 4.55 -5.33 -22.21
CA SER A 303 5.01 -6.62 -22.72
C SER A 303 5.15 -6.61 -24.26
N PRO A 304 6.10 -7.40 -24.81
CA PRO A 304 6.25 -7.57 -26.26
C PRO A 304 5.10 -8.40 -26.83
N TYR A 305 4.74 -8.16 -28.09
CA TYR A 305 3.58 -8.80 -28.71
C TYR A 305 3.67 -10.33 -28.73
N TYR A 306 4.83 -10.93 -29.00
CA TYR A 306 4.96 -12.40 -29.03
C TYR A 306 4.52 -13.04 -27.69
N PHE A 307 4.78 -12.36 -26.57
CA PHE A 307 4.45 -12.86 -25.25
C PHE A 307 2.95 -12.72 -24.97
N VAL A 308 2.40 -11.54 -25.27
CA VAL A 308 0.96 -11.27 -25.18
C VAL A 308 0.18 -12.24 -26.05
N ASP A 309 0.61 -12.45 -27.29
CA ASP A 309 -0.05 -13.33 -28.24
C ASP A 309 -0.03 -14.80 -27.78
N GLY A 310 1.11 -15.30 -27.33
CA GLY A 310 1.22 -16.66 -26.78
C GLY A 310 0.34 -16.88 -25.56
N GLY A 311 0.34 -15.94 -24.60
CA GLY A 311 -0.48 -16.05 -23.40
C GLY A 311 -1.98 -15.86 -23.66
N MET A 312 -2.37 -14.91 -24.52
CA MET A 312 -3.77 -14.75 -24.94
C MET A 312 -4.30 -16.00 -25.66
N ARG A 313 -3.53 -16.60 -26.57
CA ARG A 313 -3.94 -17.85 -27.22
C ARG A 313 -4.13 -18.98 -26.20
N PHE A 314 -3.21 -19.14 -25.26
CA PHE A 314 -3.33 -20.14 -24.20
C PHE A 314 -4.55 -19.91 -23.30
N MET A 315 -4.78 -18.68 -22.84
CA MET A 315 -5.91 -18.35 -21.97
C MET A 315 -7.27 -18.54 -22.65
N LEU A 316 -7.33 -18.43 -23.98
CA LEU A 316 -8.55 -18.48 -24.76
C LEU A 316 -8.76 -19.80 -25.52
N GLU A 317 -7.83 -20.75 -25.42
CA GLU A 317 -7.82 -22.03 -26.13
C GLU A 317 -9.12 -22.82 -25.96
N ASP A 318 -9.67 -22.86 -24.74
CA ASP A 318 -10.87 -23.65 -24.41
C ASP A 318 -12.18 -22.95 -24.78
N SER A 319 -12.11 -21.76 -25.37
CA SER A 319 -13.27 -20.95 -25.74
C SER A 319 -13.62 -21.14 -27.21
N THR A 320 -14.65 -21.93 -27.48
CA THR A 320 -15.05 -22.58 -28.74
C THR A 320 -15.43 -21.69 -29.95
N GLY A 321 -14.82 -20.51 -30.14
CA GLY A 321 -15.13 -19.67 -31.30
C GLY A 321 -14.15 -18.56 -31.70
N TYR A 322 -12.99 -18.41 -31.05
CA TYR A 322 -12.01 -17.33 -31.35
C TYR A 322 -10.59 -17.85 -31.55
N THR A 323 -10.44 -19.06 -32.08
CA THR A 323 -9.15 -19.76 -32.16
C THR A 323 -8.10 -19.05 -33.02
N ASP A 324 -8.47 -18.12 -33.89
CA ASP A 324 -7.52 -17.61 -34.89
C ASP A 324 -6.97 -16.20 -34.62
N SER A 325 -7.67 -15.33 -33.86
CA SER A 325 -7.12 -14.01 -33.50
C SER A 325 -7.89 -13.30 -32.39
N TRP A 326 -7.51 -13.52 -31.13
CA TRP A 326 -7.99 -12.74 -29.98
C TRP A 326 -7.89 -11.21 -30.18
N ARG A 327 -6.98 -10.76 -31.06
CA ARG A 327 -6.80 -9.35 -31.44
C ARG A 327 -8.09 -8.75 -31.97
N GLU A 328 -8.91 -9.58 -32.62
CA GLU A 328 -10.19 -9.13 -33.15
C GLU A 328 -11.07 -8.58 -32.07
N LEU A 329 -10.94 -8.99 -30.80
CA LEU A 329 -11.71 -8.49 -29.66
C LEU A 329 -11.41 -7.01 -29.34
N PHE A 330 -10.25 -6.49 -29.76
CA PHE A 330 -9.80 -5.14 -29.46
C PHE A 330 -9.82 -4.26 -30.71
N ASP A 331 -10.26 -3.00 -30.57
CA ASP A 331 -10.15 -2.00 -31.63
C ASP A 331 -8.70 -1.53 -31.82
N VAL A 332 -7.91 -1.52 -30.74
CA VAL A 332 -6.49 -1.09 -30.74
C VAL A 332 -5.66 -2.01 -29.84
N VAL A 333 -4.54 -2.53 -30.35
CA VAL A 333 -3.58 -3.31 -29.57
C VAL A 333 -2.22 -2.63 -29.59
N ILE A 334 -1.77 -2.19 -28.42
CA ILE A 334 -0.47 -1.53 -28.21
C ILE A 334 0.38 -2.38 -27.27
N ALA A 335 1.51 -2.87 -27.78
CA ALA A 335 2.53 -3.59 -27.04
C ALA A 335 3.79 -2.72 -26.88
N GLN A 336 4.68 -3.04 -25.95
CA GLN A 336 5.85 -2.19 -25.61
C GLN A 336 5.52 -0.69 -25.51
N ALA A 337 4.43 -0.37 -24.80
CA ALA A 337 3.92 0.99 -24.64
C ALA A 337 4.88 1.92 -23.88
N ASN A 338 5.76 1.35 -23.06
CA ASN A 338 6.68 2.08 -22.18
C ASN A 338 5.96 2.97 -21.15
N LYS A 339 4.91 2.44 -20.50
CA LYS A 339 4.28 3.05 -19.32
C LYS A 339 5.30 3.10 -18.16
N PRO A 340 5.36 4.17 -17.35
CA PRO A 340 4.50 5.36 -17.38
C PRO A 340 4.88 6.43 -18.41
N ASP A 341 6.04 6.35 -19.08
CA ASP A 341 6.52 7.39 -19.99
C ASP A 341 5.56 7.62 -21.18
N PHE A 342 4.77 6.60 -21.55
CA PHE A 342 3.66 6.73 -22.50
C PHE A 342 2.76 7.96 -22.23
N TYR A 343 2.51 8.30 -20.96
CA TYR A 343 1.57 9.36 -20.59
C TYR A 343 2.17 10.76 -20.69
N THR A 344 3.49 10.89 -20.75
CA THR A 344 4.19 12.19 -20.73
C THR A 344 5.16 12.40 -21.89
N SER A 345 5.45 11.37 -22.68
CA SER A 345 6.36 11.44 -23.83
C SER A 345 5.68 11.94 -25.10
N ASP A 346 6.50 12.19 -26.13
CA ASP A 346 6.07 12.53 -27.49
C ASP A 346 6.50 11.44 -28.52
N HIS A 347 6.70 10.20 -28.07
CA HIS A 347 7.09 9.11 -28.97
C HIS A 347 5.97 8.77 -29.97
N PRO A 348 6.26 8.59 -31.27
CA PRO A 348 5.27 8.18 -32.25
C PRO A 348 4.96 6.69 -32.13
N PHE A 349 3.73 6.32 -32.46
CA PHE A 349 3.37 4.91 -32.68
C PHE A 349 4.06 4.38 -33.94
N ARG A 350 4.49 3.12 -33.87
CA ARG A 350 5.02 2.36 -35.02
C ARG A 350 4.18 1.11 -35.23
N CYS A 351 3.82 0.80 -36.48
CA CYS A 351 3.15 -0.46 -36.80
C CYS A 351 4.16 -1.60 -36.69
N TYR A 352 3.79 -2.66 -35.97
CA TYR A 352 4.59 -3.86 -35.83
C TYR A 352 4.11 -4.92 -36.85
N ASP A 353 5.07 -5.45 -37.62
CA ASP A 353 4.86 -6.53 -38.57
C ASP A 353 5.15 -7.86 -37.88
N THR A 354 4.09 -8.64 -37.66
CA THR A 354 4.15 -9.92 -36.94
C THR A 354 4.84 -11.04 -37.72
N GLU A 355 4.91 -10.94 -39.05
CA GLU A 355 5.55 -11.96 -39.89
C GLU A 355 7.06 -11.72 -39.99
N LYS A 356 7.45 -10.44 -40.10
CA LYS A 356 8.85 -10.03 -40.24
C LYS A 356 9.55 -9.77 -38.92
N ASP A 357 8.81 -9.67 -37.82
CA ASP A 357 9.31 -9.24 -36.50
C ASP A 357 10.03 -7.88 -36.58
N THR A 358 9.40 -6.91 -37.26
CA THR A 358 9.99 -5.58 -37.48
C THR A 358 9.00 -4.45 -37.23
N LEU A 359 9.53 -3.26 -36.93
CA LEU A 359 8.75 -2.03 -36.81
C LEU A 359 8.81 -1.23 -38.11
N ALA A 360 7.65 -0.78 -38.58
CA ALA A 360 7.58 0.18 -39.66
C ALA A 360 8.32 1.47 -39.29
N PHE A 361 9.08 2.02 -40.22
CA PHE A 361 9.83 3.26 -40.02
C PHE A 361 8.91 4.50 -39.96
N THR A 362 7.75 4.45 -40.60
CA THR A 362 6.79 5.56 -40.65
C THR A 362 5.98 5.67 -39.37
N LYS A 363 5.53 6.89 -39.06
CA LYS A 363 4.64 7.10 -37.92
C LYS A 363 3.24 6.59 -38.27
N VAL A 364 2.47 6.24 -37.26
CA VAL A 364 1.07 5.83 -37.42
C VAL A 364 0.18 7.05 -37.24
N ASP A 365 -0.64 7.33 -38.25
CA ASP A 365 -1.63 8.42 -38.24
C ASP A 365 -3.07 7.90 -38.07
N ALA A 366 -3.28 6.58 -38.18
CA ALA A 366 -4.56 5.91 -37.96
C ALA A 366 -4.36 4.48 -37.44
N PHE A 367 -5.19 4.05 -36.49
CA PHE A 367 -5.24 2.65 -36.06
C PHE A 367 -6.11 1.83 -37.02
N ILE A 368 -5.55 0.72 -37.50
CA ILE A 368 -6.14 -0.19 -38.48
C ILE A 368 -6.53 -1.48 -37.74
N PRO A 369 -7.73 -2.04 -37.98
CA PRO A 369 -8.14 -3.29 -37.36
C PRO A 369 -7.11 -4.41 -37.52
N ASN A 370 -6.95 -5.22 -36.47
CA ASN A 370 -6.03 -6.37 -36.42
C ASN A 370 -4.53 -6.06 -36.59
N LYS A 371 -4.12 -4.79 -36.63
CA LYS A 371 -2.71 -4.38 -36.59
C LYS A 371 -2.24 -4.17 -35.16
N ILE A 372 -0.93 -4.35 -34.97
CA ILE A 372 -0.25 -4.20 -33.69
C ILE A 372 0.62 -2.96 -33.72
N TYR A 373 0.65 -2.24 -32.62
CA TYR A 373 1.38 -0.99 -32.50
C TYR A 373 2.35 -1.03 -31.34
N TYR A 374 3.56 -0.52 -31.55
CA TYR A 374 4.54 -0.35 -30.49
C TYR A 374 4.74 1.12 -30.16
N HIS A 375 5.19 1.37 -28.93
CA HIS A 375 5.52 2.70 -28.41
C HIS A 375 4.30 3.63 -28.42
N GLY A 376 4.47 4.85 -28.93
CA GLY A 376 3.45 5.89 -28.92
C GLY A 376 3.42 6.69 -27.63
N CYS A 377 2.44 7.58 -27.56
CA CYS A 377 2.16 8.37 -26.38
C CYS A 377 0.67 8.72 -26.30
N LEU A 378 0.22 9.11 -25.10
CA LEU A 378 -1.16 9.48 -24.83
C LEU A 378 -1.67 10.59 -25.77
N LYS A 379 -0.83 11.60 -26.06
CA LYS A 379 -1.19 12.72 -26.94
C LYS A 379 -1.53 12.23 -28.34
N SER A 380 -0.66 11.41 -28.94
CA SER A 380 -0.91 10.82 -30.26
C SER A 380 -2.11 9.86 -30.24
N PHE A 381 -2.27 9.11 -29.15
CA PHE A 381 -3.39 8.19 -28.98
C PHE A 381 -4.73 8.92 -29.04
N LEU A 382 -4.90 9.98 -28.25
CA LEU A 382 -6.10 10.82 -28.24
C LEU A 382 -6.31 11.54 -29.57
N GLN A 383 -5.24 11.96 -30.25
CA GLN A 383 -5.32 12.58 -31.57
C GLN A 383 -5.84 11.62 -32.64
N ILE A 384 -5.46 10.34 -32.58
CA ILE A 384 -5.88 9.32 -33.53
C ILE A 384 -7.30 8.83 -33.22
N THR A 385 -7.58 8.49 -31.96
CA THR A 385 -8.86 7.86 -31.58
C THR A 385 -10.00 8.85 -31.43
N LYS A 386 -9.69 10.12 -31.10
CA LYS A 386 -10.66 11.16 -30.74
C LYS A 386 -11.57 10.80 -29.56
N TRP A 387 -11.19 9.80 -28.76
CA TRP A 387 -11.96 9.39 -27.59
C TRP A 387 -11.88 10.44 -26.48
N ASN A 388 -13.03 10.75 -25.88
CA ASN A 388 -13.12 11.75 -24.83
C ASN A 388 -12.73 11.13 -23.48
N GLY A 389 -11.83 11.77 -22.74
CA GLY A 389 -11.23 11.21 -21.52
C GLY A 389 -12.23 10.66 -20.50
N PRO A 390 -13.29 11.39 -20.11
CA PRO A 390 -14.28 10.92 -19.13
C PRO A 390 -15.09 9.69 -19.56
N GLU A 391 -15.12 9.37 -20.85
CA GLU A 391 -15.80 8.19 -21.42
C GLU A 391 -14.87 6.97 -21.50
N VAL A 392 -13.58 7.14 -21.18
CA VAL A 392 -12.58 6.08 -21.14
C VAL A 392 -12.41 5.59 -19.71
N ILE A 393 -12.47 4.28 -19.52
CA ILE A 393 -12.00 3.62 -18.31
C ILE A 393 -10.76 2.78 -18.62
N TYR A 394 -9.74 2.85 -17.76
CA TYR A 394 -8.54 2.04 -17.88
C TYR A 394 -8.36 1.13 -16.67
N PHE A 395 -8.17 -0.15 -16.96
CA PHE A 395 -7.94 -1.23 -16.00
C PHE A 395 -6.44 -1.52 -15.94
N GLY A 396 -5.90 -1.57 -14.74
CA GLY A 396 -4.50 -1.93 -14.51
C GLY A 396 -4.27 -2.38 -13.09
N ASP A 397 -3.25 -3.20 -12.86
CA ASP A 397 -2.87 -3.62 -11.54
C ASP A 397 -1.88 -2.63 -10.92
N HIS A 398 -0.96 -2.05 -11.70
CA HIS A 398 0.12 -1.23 -11.14
C HIS A 398 -0.28 0.24 -10.98
N LEU A 399 -0.52 0.68 -9.73
CA LEU A 399 -1.02 2.03 -9.40
C LEU A 399 -0.26 3.21 -10.05
N PHE A 400 1.08 3.14 -10.11
CA PHE A 400 1.89 4.23 -10.68
C PHE A 400 2.14 4.15 -12.19
N SER A 401 2.49 2.98 -12.73
CA SER A 401 2.72 2.84 -14.17
C SER A 401 1.40 2.89 -14.93
N ASP A 402 0.33 2.26 -14.41
CA ASP A 402 -0.93 2.12 -15.12
C ASP A 402 -1.93 3.21 -14.82
N LEU A 403 -2.18 3.54 -13.54
CA LEU A 403 -3.39 4.31 -13.18
C LEU A 403 -3.11 5.80 -12.95
N ARG A 404 -1.90 6.15 -12.51
CA ARG A 404 -1.53 7.56 -12.26
C ARG A 404 -1.63 8.43 -13.52
N GLY A 405 -1.17 7.92 -14.66
CA GLY A 405 -1.21 8.62 -15.95
C GLY A 405 -2.64 8.88 -16.42
N PRO A 406 -3.47 7.84 -16.60
CA PRO A 406 -4.88 7.96 -16.96
C PRO A 406 -5.68 8.84 -16.01
N SER A 407 -5.49 8.68 -14.70
CA SER A 407 -6.16 9.52 -13.69
C SER A 407 -5.85 11.00 -13.87
N LYS A 408 -4.58 11.35 -14.16
CA LYS A 408 -4.19 12.74 -14.47
C LYS A 408 -4.69 13.22 -15.83
N ALA A 409 -4.89 12.31 -16.77
CA ALA A 409 -5.46 12.59 -18.09
C ALA A 409 -6.99 12.74 -18.07
N GLY A 410 -7.64 12.56 -16.91
CA GLY A 410 -9.09 12.65 -16.78
C GLY A 410 -9.84 11.38 -17.23
N TRP A 411 -9.14 10.28 -17.41
CA TRP A 411 -9.78 8.97 -17.62
C TRP A 411 -10.30 8.42 -16.31
N ARG A 412 -11.35 7.59 -16.40
CA ARG A 412 -11.78 6.74 -15.28
C ARG A 412 -10.76 5.62 -15.08
N THR A 413 -10.57 5.18 -13.85
CA THR A 413 -9.57 4.15 -13.52
C THR A 413 -10.16 3.03 -12.66
N ALA A 414 -9.83 1.80 -13.01
CA ALA A 414 -10.17 0.60 -12.26
C ALA A 414 -8.89 -0.13 -11.86
N ALA A 415 -8.62 -0.23 -10.55
CA ALA A 415 -7.47 -0.97 -10.05
C ALA A 415 -7.78 -2.45 -9.84
N ILE A 416 -6.92 -3.32 -10.35
CA ILE A 416 -6.96 -4.77 -10.10
C ILE A 416 -6.02 -5.11 -8.94
N ILE A 417 -6.59 -5.55 -7.81
CA ILE A 417 -5.89 -5.76 -6.54
C ILE A 417 -6.11 -7.21 -6.07
N HIS A 418 -5.25 -8.14 -6.49
CA HIS A 418 -5.42 -9.58 -6.26
C HIS A 418 -5.51 -9.99 -4.79
N GLU A 419 -4.85 -9.26 -3.90
CA GLU A 419 -4.85 -9.54 -2.45
C GLU A 419 -6.21 -9.29 -1.80
N LEU A 420 -7.06 -8.48 -2.44
CA LEU A 420 -8.31 -7.95 -1.89
C LEU A 420 -9.26 -9.05 -1.42
N GLU A 421 -9.50 -10.07 -2.25
CA GLU A 421 -10.40 -11.19 -1.91
C GLU A 421 -9.92 -11.92 -0.64
N SER A 422 -8.61 -12.19 -0.55
CA SER A 422 -8.04 -12.92 0.57
C SER A 422 -8.15 -12.11 1.87
N GLU A 423 -7.86 -10.81 1.83
CA GLU A 423 -7.97 -9.96 3.02
C GLU A 423 -9.42 -9.76 3.45
N ILE A 424 -10.36 -9.61 2.51
CA ILE A 424 -11.79 -9.54 2.84
C ILE A 424 -12.25 -10.84 3.50
N ARG A 425 -11.82 -12.00 2.99
CA ARG A 425 -12.16 -13.30 3.60
C ARG A 425 -11.63 -13.42 5.02
N ILE A 426 -10.39 -12.99 5.26
CA ILE A 426 -9.80 -12.94 6.62
C ILE A 426 -10.62 -11.99 7.51
N GLN A 427 -10.98 -10.81 7.02
CA GLN A 427 -11.73 -9.82 7.79
C GLN A 427 -13.18 -10.26 8.10
N ASN A 428 -13.78 -11.07 7.22
CA ASN A 428 -15.10 -11.65 7.40
C ASN A 428 -15.11 -12.84 8.38
N ASP A 429 -13.96 -13.38 8.74
CA ASP A 429 -13.84 -14.48 9.70
C ASP A 429 -14.31 -14.03 11.09
N GLU A 430 -15.05 -14.89 11.79
CA GLU A 430 -15.61 -14.57 13.10
C GLU A 430 -14.51 -14.21 14.11
N THR A 431 -13.35 -14.85 14.03
CA THR A 431 -12.21 -14.61 14.90
C THR A 431 -11.65 -13.20 14.69
N TYR A 432 -11.48 -12.78 13.43
CA TYR A 432 -11.00 -11.43 13.14
C TYR A 432 -11.99 -10.37 13.64
N ARG A 433 -13.27 -10.53 13.30
CA ARG A 433 -14.34 -9.59 13.69
C ARG A 433 -14.44 -9.46 15.21
N PHE A 434 -14.28 -10.58 15.92
CA PHE A 434 -14.28 -10.59 17.37
C PHE A 434 -13.09 -9.85 17.98
N GLU A 435 -11.87 -10.10 17.49
CA GLU A 435 -10.68 -9.37 17.94
C GLU A 435 -10.74 -7.87 17.57
N GLN A 436 -11.34 -7.53 16.43
CA GLN A 436 -11.58 -6.15 16.04
C GLN A 436 -12.60 -5.46 16.96
N ALA A 437 -13.68 -6.14 17.34
CA ALA A 437 -14.66 -5.63 18.30
C ALA A 437 -14.04 -5.37 19.67
N LYS A 438 -13.24 -6.32 20.19
CA LYS A 438 -12.44 -6.13 21.41
C LYS A 438 -11.56 -4.89 21.29
N PHE A 439 -10.82 -4.77 20.19
CA PHE A 439 -9.93 -3.64 19.95
C PHE A 439 -10.67 -2.29 19.98
N HIS A 440 -11.84 -2.18 19.35
CA HIS A 440 -12.64 -0.96 19.37
C HIS A 440 -13.16 -0.59 20.77
N ILE A 441 -13.67 -1.56 21.52
CA ILE A 441 -14.14 -1.32 22.90
C ILE A 441 -13.00 -0.79 23.77
N ILE A 442 -11.81 -1.41 23.68
CA ILE A 442 -10.64 -0.97 24.44
C ILE A 442 -10.17 0.43 24.03
N GLN A 443 -10.24 0.77 22.74
CA GLN A 443 -9.89 2.12 22.26
C GLN A 443 -10.87 3.18 22.75
N GLU A 444 -12.17 2.87 22.80
CA GLU A 444 -13.18 3.79 23.36
C GLU A 444 -12.91 4.04 24.86
N LEU A 445 -12.65 2.98 25.64
CA LEU A 445 -12.33 3.09 27.06
C LEU A 445 -11.02 3.86 27.31
N LEU A 446 -10.00 3.66 26.48
CA LEU A 446 -8.77 4.47 26.51
C LEU A 446 -9.06 5.94 26.20
N GLY A 447 -9.94 6.22 25.24
CA GLY A 447 -10.38 7.58 24.92
C GLY A 447 -11.05 8.26 26.10
N LYS A 448 -12.00 7.57 26.75
CA LYS A 448 -12.66 8.06 27.98
C LYS A 448 -11.63 8.31 29.09
N LEU A 449 -10.73 7.37 29.33
CA LEU A 449 -9.69 7.49 30.36
C LEU A 449 -8.77 8.69 30.10
N HIS A 450 -8.37 8.94 28.85
CA HIS A 450 -7.55 10.09 28.49
C HIS A 450 -8.31 11.43 28.57
N ALA A 451 -9.63 11.44 28.38
CA ALA A 451 -10.45 12.63 28.52
C ALA A 451 -10.69 13.02 29.98
N THR A 452 -10.84 12.01 30.87
CA THR A 452 -11.02 12.20 32.32
C THR A 452 -9.75 12.73 33.00
N VAL A 453 -8.56 12.35 32.55
CA VAL A 453 -7.31 12.62 33.26
C VAL A 453 -6.58 13.82 32.66
N ALA A 454 -6.68 14.99 33.30
CA ALA A 454 -5.80 16.12 33.00
C ALA A 454 -4.34 15.77 33.36
N ASN A 455 -3.38 16.25 32.55
CA ASN A 455 -1.97 15.82 32.60
C ASN A 455 -1.24 15.99 33.96
N SER A 456 -1.82 16.68 34.93
CA SER A 456 -1.20 17.05 36.20
C SER A 456 -1.42 16.07 37.38
N GLN A 457 -2.37 15.12 37.33
CA GLN A 457 -2.63 14.20 38.45
C GLN A 457 -3.01 12.80 37.94
N ARG A 458 -2.01 11.93 37.68
CA ARG A 458 -2.25 10.49 37.38
C ARG A 458 -2.18 9.67 38.66
N THR A 459 -3.34 9.32 39.23
CA THR A 459 -3.42 8.40 40.38
C THR A 459 -2.87 7.01 40.01
N GLU A 460 -2.45 6.24 41.02
CA GLU A 460 -1.95 4.87 40.81
C GLU A 460 -3.00 3.98 40.13
N ALA A 461 -4.27 4.12 40.52
CA ALA A 461 -5.40 3.42 39.90
C ALA A 461 -5.53 3.72 38.40
N CYS A 462 -5.35 4.98 38.00
CA CYS A 462 -5.32 5.37 36.59
C CYS A 462 -4.18 4.68 35.84
N GLN A 463 -2.96 4.66 36.41
CA GLN A 463 -1.79 4.07 35.76
C GLN A 463 -1.95 2.56 35.56
N LEU A 464 -2.48 1.86 36.56
CA LEU A 464 -2.78 0.43 36.47
C LEU A 464 -3.85 0.13 35.40
N LEU A 465 -4.96 0.89 35.39
CA LEU A 465 -6.00 0.72 34.37
C LEU A 465 -5.48 1.04 32.95
N LEU A 466 -4.68 2.09 32.80
CA LEU A 466 -4.03 2.44 31.54
C LEU A 466 -3.12 1.31 31.05
N ALA A 467 -2.33 0.71 31.95
CA ALA A 467 -1.45 -0.41 31.61
C ALA A 467 -2.25 -1.64 31.16
N GLU A 468 -3.30 -2.03 31.90
CA GLU A 468 -4.16 -3.16 31.55
C GLU A 468 -4.88 -2.96 30.20
N LEU A 469 -5.50 -1.80 29.98
CA LEU A 469 -6.16 -1.48 28.71
C LEU A 469 -5.16 -1.52 27.55
N ASN A 470 -3.96 -0.97 27.75
CA ASN A 470 -2.91 -1.04 26.73
C ASN A 470 -2.48 -2.48 26.43
N GLU A 471 -2.35 -3.34 27.45
CA GLU A 471 -2.00 -4.74 27.26
C GLU A 471 -3.05 -5.48 26.43
N GLU A 472 -4.33 -5.34 26.77
CA GLU A 472 -5.44 -5.95 26.01
C GLU A 472 -5.51 -5.41 24.58
N ARG A 473 -5.31 -4.09 24.40
CA ARG A 473 -5.20 -3.48 23.07
C ARG A 473 -4.08 -4.12 22.24
N GLN A 474 -2.91 -4.36 22.83
CA GLN A 474 -1.80 -5.01 22.13
C GLN A 474 -2.03 -6.50 21.88
N LYS A 475 -2.75 -7.21 22.77
CA LYS A 475 -3.14 -8.61 22.53
C LYS A 475 -4.07 -8.73 21.31
N ALA A 476 -5.14 -7.95 21.27
CA ALA A 476 -6.10 -7.95 20.16
C ALA A 476 -5.41 -7.61 18.83
N ARG A 477 -4.58 -6.55 18.81
CA ARG A 477 -3.80 -6.17 17.62
C ARG A 477 -2.85 -7.26 17.14
N ARG A 478 -2.11 -7.90 18.06
CA ARG A 478 -1.22 -9.01 17.71
C ARG A 478 -1.99 -10.22 17.18
N MET A 479 -3.18 -10.50 17.71
CA MET A 479 -4.01 -11.60 17.22
C MET A 479 -4.50 -11.32 15.80
N MET A 480 -5.07 -10.13 15.55
CA MET A 480 -5.49 -9.71 14.22
C MET A 480 -4.34 -9.75 13.21
N LYS A 481 -3.15 -9.20 13.56
CA LYS A 481 -1.98 -9.21 12.67
C LYS A 481 -1.62 -10.62 12.20
N LYS A 482 -1.59 -11.58 13.14
CA LYS A 482 -1.18 -12.98 12.86
C LYS A 482 -2.08 -13.69 11.86
N MET A 483 -3.27 -13.18 11.57
CA MET A 483 -4.18 -13.72 10.57
C MET A 483 -3.79 -13.35 9.13
N PHE A 484 -2.90 -12.37 8.95
CA PHE A 484 -2.38 -11.93 7.65
C PHE A 484 -0.92 -12.39 7.47
N ASN A 485 -0.17 -11.71 6.60
CA ASN A 485 1.25 -11.97 6.40
C ASN A 485 2.02 -11.90 7.73
N LYS A 486 2.86 -12.91 7.98
CA LYS A 486 3.59 -13.06 9.26
C LYS A 486 4.59 -11.93 9.52
N SER A 487 5.18 -11.38 8.46
CA SER A 487 6.20 -10.34 8.54
C SER A 487 5.56 -8.97 8.64
N PHE A 488 4.71 -8.63 7.68
CA PHE A 488 4.21 -7.27 7.50
C PHE A 488 2.72 -7.08 7.83
N GLY A 489 1.99 -8.13 8.21
CA GLY A 489 0.56 -8.03 8.53
C GLY A 489 -0.30 -7.79 7.28
N ALA A 490 -1.40 -7.04 7.43
CA ALA A 490 -2.30 -6.70 6.33
C ALA A 490 -1.66 -5.72 5.33
N THR A 491 -2.07 -5.80 4.07
CA THR A 491 -1.61 -4.94 2.96
C THR A 491 -2.24 -3.55 3.06
N PHE A 492 -3.52 -3.48 3.37
CA PHE A 492 -4.28 -2.22 3.37
C PHE A 492 -4.21 -1.45 4.68
N LEU A 493 -3.88 -2.13 5.78
CA LEU A 493 -3.87 -1.57 7.13
C LEU A 493 -2.54 -1.82 7.82
N THR A 494 -2.08 -0.81 8.53
CA THR A 494 -0.99 -0.96 9.49
C THR A 494 -1.51 -1.58 10.77
N ASP A 495 -0.63 -2.24 11.53
CA ASP A 495 -0.94 -2.77 12.85
C ASP A 495 -1.48 -1.67 13.79
N THR A 496 -1.16 -0.40 13.53
CA THR A 496 -1.69 0.79 14.23
C THR A 496 -3.13 1.18 13.92
N GLY A 497 -3.79 0.45 13.02
CA GLY A 497 -5.16 0.73 12.60
C GLY A 497 -5.26 1.93 11.65
N GLN A 498 -4.11 2.40 11.11
CA GLN A 498 -4.07 3.43 10.08
C GLN A 498 -3.99 2.77 8.71
N GLU A 499 -4.56 3.41 7.69
CA GLU A 499 -4.39 3.02 6.29
C GLU A 499 -2.89 2.93 5.96
N SER A 500 -2.52 1.92 5.18
CA SER A 500 -1.17 1.81 4.65
C SER A 500 -0.93 2.86 3.56
N ALA A 501 0.35 3.17 3.29
CA ALA A 501 0.71 4.02 2.16
C ALA A 501 0.19 3.45 0.83
N PHE A 502 0.05 2.13 0.70
CA PHE A 502 -0.53 1.48 -0.48
C PHE A 502 -2.03 1.75 -0.62
N ALA A 503 -2.80 1.58 0.45
CA ALA A 503 -4.23 1.92 0.47
C ALA A 503 -4.47 3.39 0.09
N TYR A 504 -3.62 4.29 0.59
CA TYR A 504 -3.65 5.70 0.21
C TYR A 504 -3.44 5.92 -1.30
N HIS A 505 -2.50 5.21 -1.93
CA HIS A 505 -2.30 5.31 -3.39
C HIS A 505 -3.49 4.75 -4.18
N ILE A 506 -4.17 3.70 -3.71
CA ILE A 506 -5.42 3.22 -4.30
C ILE A 506 -6.46 4.33 -4.27
N HIS A 507 -6.68 4.96 -3.10
CA HIS A 507 -7.63 6.06 -2.97
C HIS A 507 -7.34 7.25 -3.89
N ARG A 508 -6.06 7.47 -4.21
CA ARG A 508 -5.62 8.60 -5.04
C ARG A 508 -5.76 8.34 -6.53
N TYR A 509 -5.46 7.13 -7.00
CA TYR A 509 -5.32 6.85 -8.43
C TYR A 509 -6.41 5.96 -9.01
N ALA A 510 -7.18 5.26 -8.18
CA ALA A 510 -8.26 4.37 -8.61
C ALA A 510 -9.62 5.00 -8.30
N ASP A 511 -10.47 5.21 -9.30
CA ASP A 511 -11.84 5.62 -9.08
C ASP A 511 -12.69 4.47 -8.51
N VAL A 512 -12.41 3.25 -8.97
CA VAL A 512 -12.91 2.00 -8.42
C VAL A 512 -11.79 0.98 -8.31
N TYR A 513 -11.92 0.00 -7.43
CA TYR A 513 -10.98 -1.11 -7.33
C TYR A 513 -11.70 -2.42 -7.03
N THR A 514 -11.12 -3.52 -7.48
CA THR A 514 -11.71 -4.87 -7.38
C THR A 514 -10.58 -5.90 -7.39
N SER A 515 -10.86 -7.14 -6.99
CA SER A 515 -9.84 -8.21 -7.02
C SER A 515 -9.46 -8.60 -8.44
N LYS A 516 -10.44 -8.62 -9.35
CA LYS A 516 -10.29 -9.06 -10.74
C LYS A 516 -11.22 -8.28 -11.67
N ALA A 517 -10.84 -8.18 -12.95
CA ALA A 517 -11.59 -7.39 -13.93
C ALA A 517 -12.98 -8.01 -14.21
N GLU A 518 -13.05 -9.33 -14.26
CA GLU A 518 -14.27 -10.11 -14.50
C GLU A 518 -15.34 -9.93 -13.43
N ASN A 519 -15.02 -9.39 -12.24
CA ASN A 519 -16.04 -9.03 -11.26
C ASN A 519 -17.04 -7.99 -11.82
N PHE A 520 -16.69 -7.24 -12.86
CA PHE A 520 -17.63 -6.38 -13.58
C PHE A 520 -18.77 -7.16 -14.27
N LEU A 521 -18.62 -8.46 -14.53
CA LEU A 521 -19.71 -9.33 -15.02
C LEU A 521 -20.83 -9.50 -13.99
N LEU A 522 -20.53 -9.30 -12.69
CA LEU A 522 -21.51 -9.41 -11.61
C LEU A 522 -22.42 -8.19 -11.51
N TYR A 523 -22.16 -7.15 -12.31
CA TYR A 523 -22.89 -5.89 -12.32
C TYR A 523 -23.56 -5.65 -13.67
N PRO A 524 -24.75 -5.05 -13.70
CA PRO A 524 -25.35 -4.59 -14.95
C PRO A 524 -24.42 -3.62 -15.70
N PRO A 525 -24.35 -3.68 -17.05
CA PRO A 525 -23.56 -2.73 -17.83
C PRO A 525 -23.95 -1.26 -17.64
N GLU A 526 -25.17 -1.00 -17.18
CA GLU A 526 -25.71 0.33 -16.90
C GLU A 526 -25.59 0.71 -15.40
N ALA A 527 -24.87 -0.07 -14.60
CA ALA A 527 -24.79 0.15 -13.15
C ALA A 527 -24.20 1.52 -12.81
N TRP A 528 -24.77 2.13 -11.76
CA TRP A 528 -24.22 3.30 -11.11
C TRP A 528 -23.59 2.89 -9.77
N LEU A 529 -22.27 2.92 -9.75
CA LEU A 529 -21.45 2.58 -8.60
C LEU A 529 -21.23 3.84 -7.75
N HIS A 530 -21.68 3.82 -6.50
CA HIS A 530 -21.64 4.96 -5.59
C HIS A 530 -20.59 4.79 -4.49
N VAL A 531 -19.94 5.89 -4.13
CA VAL A 531 -19.13 5.97 -2.92
C VAL A 531 -20.07 5.81 -1.71
N PRO A 532 -19.75 4.92 -0.75
CA PRO A 532 -20.54 4.80 0.47
C PRO A 532 -20.57 6.11 1.26
N PHE A 533 -21.74 6.46 1.80
CA PHE A 533 -22.00 7.76 2.42
C PHE A 533 -21.25 8.01 3.74
N ASP A 534 -20.82 6.94 4.41
CA ASP A 534 -20.16 6.93 5.70
C ASP A 534 -18.62 6.85 5.60
N ILE A 535 -18.09 6.72 4.37
CA ILE A 535 -16.66 6.66 4.07
C ILE A 535 -16.20 8.03 3.55
N LYS A 536 -14.99 8.47 3.96
CA LYS A 536 -14.35 9.75 3.57
C LYS A 536 -15.07 11.02 4.04
N ILE A 537 -15.82 10.93 5.13
CA ILE A 537 -16.33 12.10 5.86
C ILE A 537 -15.33 12.54 6.93
N MET A 538 -15.25 13.85 7.19
CA MET A 538 -14.35 14.41 8.20
C MET A 538 -14.78 13.98 9.60
N PRO A 539 -13.86 13.88 10.59
CA PRO A 539 -14.21 13.41 11.94
C PRO A 539 -15.33 14.19 12.66
N HIS A 540 -15.56 15.46 12.30
CA HIS A 540 -16.62 16.30 12.86
C HIS A 540 -17.96 16.21 12.11
N HIS A 541 -18.02 15.51 10.97
CA HIS A 541 -19.26 15.30 10.24
C HIS A 541 -20.12 14.25 10.95
N VAL A 542 -21.40 14.56 11.13
CA VAL A 542 -22.36 13.66 11.78
C VAL A 542 -22.56 12.42 10.91
N LYS A 543 -22.42 11.24 11.53
CA LYS A 543 -22.74 9.95 10.92
C LYS A 543 -24.16 9.57 11.30
N VAL A 544 -25.12 9.79 10.40
CA VAL A 544 -26.51 9.32 10.59
C VAL A 544 -26.67 8.00 9.84
N PRO A 545 -26.66 6.85 10.53
CA PRO A 545 -26.82 5.58 9.85
C PRO A 545 -28.25 5.43 9.32
N SER A 546 -28.38 4.97 8.08
CA SER A 546 -29.68 4.73 7.44
C SER A 546 -30.50 3.64 8.14
N SER A 547 -29.86 2.78 8.94
CA SER A 547 -30.53 1.78 9.77
C SER A 547 -31.44 2.38 10.83
N LEU A 548 -31.28 3.64 11.23
CA LEU A 548 -32.20 4.31 12.16
C LEU A 548 -33.63 4.43 11.61
N PHE A 549 -33.78 4.40 10.28
CA PHE A 549 -35.08 4.43 9.60
C PHE A 549 -35.49 3.06 9.04
N ARG A 550 -34.65 2.03 9.18
CA ARG A 550 -35.05 0.64 8.89
C ARG A 550 -35.69 0.07 10.16
N ASN A 551 -36.89 0.57 10.49
CA ASN A 551 -37.90 -0.07 11.33
C ASN A 551 -39.11 0.89 11.47
N GLN A 552 -40.04 0.80 10.53
CA GLN A 552 -41.43 0.45 10.83
C GLN A 552 -41.83 -0.70 9.91
#